data_AF-A0A1C6EMP6-F1
#
_entry.id   AF-A0A1C6EMP6-F1
#
_cell.length_a   1.000
_cell.length_b   1.000
_cell.length_c   1.000
_cell.angle_alpha   90.00
_cell.angle_beta   90.00
_cell.angle_gamma   90.00
#
_symmetry.space_group_name_H-M   'P 1'
#
loop_
_entity.id
_entity.type
_entity.pdbx_description
1 polymer ?
#
loop_
_entity_poly.entity_id
_entity_poly.type
_entity_poly.pdbx_seq_one_letter_code
_entity_poly.pdbx_strand_id
1 'polypeptide(L)'
;MRGTKKYKIVKCFRHFGAIIILLWLISIVRFPYSFDKLQVLSNKNFESVSNSMLTLVDCKSTESKSSIDFLLTDGKQYYIITAKRFFIWNRYDLSQLMPFSEETSYSYTDCFTKVNVVQSGNTLCLYEEGYVQPYILSFLFLCVVLMLNILGDKSTPEE
;
A
#
# COMPACT_ATOMS: atom_id res chain seq x y z
N MET A 1 -38.77 24.26 -11.96
CA MET A 1 -37.39 23.90 -12.37
C MET A 1 -36.94 22.54 -11.80
N ARG A 2 -37.52 21.41 -12.27
CA ARG A 2 -37.23 20.06 -11.73
C ARG A 2 -36.12 19.30 -12.48
N GLY A 3 -35.74 19.77 -13.68
CA GLY A 3 -34.76 19.13 -14.57
C GLY A 3 -33.30 19.40 -14.22
N THR A 4 -32.98 20.54 -13.59
CA THR A 4 -31.61 20.97 -13.30
C THR A 4 -30.96 20.20 -12.13
N LYS A 5 -31.75 19.80 -11.12
CA LYS A 5 -31.28 19.03 -9.94
C LYS A 5 -30.87 17.60 -10.28
N LYS A 6 -31.63 16.87 -11.11
CA LYS A 6 -31.24 15.52 -11.59
C LYS A 6 -29.94 15.56 -12.40
N TYR A 7 -29.76 16.59 -13.22
CA TYR A 7 -28.57 16.73 -14.08
C TYR A 7 -27.28 16.95 -13.29
N LYS A 8 -27.31 17.74 -12.20
CA LYS A 8 -26.15 17.96 -11.31
C LYS A 8 -25.73 16.69 -10.56
N ILE A 9 -26.67 15.93 -10.01
CA ILE A 9 -26.37 14.68 -9.27
C ILE A 9 -25.73 13.64 -10.19
N VAL A 10 -26.27 13.45 -11.40
CA VAL A 10 -25.71 12.52 -12.40
C VAL A 10 -24.30 12.95 -12.82
N LYS A 11 -24.05 14.26 -12.98
CA LYS A 11 -22.73 14.80 -13.31
C LYS A 11 -21.72 14.59 -12.17
N CYS A 12 -22.12 14.80 -10.91
CA CYS A 12 -21.29 14.52 -9.73
C CYS A 12 -20.97 13.02 -9.58
N PHE A 13 -21.95 12.13 -9.75
CA PHE A 13 -21.72 10.68 -9.74
C PHE A 13 -20.75 10.24 -10.83
N ARG A 14 -20.84 10.85 -12.02
CA ARG A 14 -19.91 10.59 -13.13
C ARG A 14 -18.49 11.04 -12.79
N HIS A 15 -18.33 12.19 -12.14
CA HIS A 15 -17.02 12.67 -11.68
C HIS A 15 -16.44 11.82 -10.54
N PHE A 16 -17.28 11.40 -9.59
CA PHE A 16 -16.85 10.53 -8.49
C PHE A 16 -16.48 9.13 -8.98
N GLY A 17 -17.28 8.55 -9.88
CA GLY A 17 -16.96 7.30 -10.56
C GLY A 17 -15.66 7.40 -11.36
N ALA A 18 -15.43 8.50 -12.08
CA ALA A 18 -14.18 8.74 -12.79
C ALA A 18 -12.97 8.83 -11.85
N ILE A 19 -13.11 9.47 -10.68
CA ILE A 19 -12.04 9.53 -9.66
C ILE A 19 -11.76 8.13 -9.09
N ILE A 20 -12.78 7.33 -8.78
CA ILE A 20 -12.60 5.96 -8.30
C ILE A 20 -11.88 5.11 -9.36
N ILE A 21 -12.31 5.19 -10.62
CA ILE A 21 -11.69 4.45 -11.73
C ILE A 21 -10.25 4.90 -11.94
N LEU A 22 -9.98 6.21 -11.88
CA LEU A 22 -8.63 6.75 -12.02
C LEU A 22 -7.72 6.27 -10.89
N LEU A 23 -8.18 6.34 -9.65
CA LEU A 23 -7.44 5.79 -8.52
C LEU A 23 -7.18 4.30 -8.78
N TRP A 24 -8.19 3.55 -9.24
CA TRP A 24 -8.13 2.10 -9.46
C TRP A 24 -7.06 1.72 -10.47
N LEU A 25 -7.01 2.46 -11.58
CA LEU A 25 -5.94 2.35 -12.57
C LEU A 25 -4.58 2.67 -11.95
N ILE A 26 -4.46 3.75 -11.17
CA ILE A 26 -3.20 4.13 -10.52
C ILE A 26 -2.68 3.02 -9.63
N SER A 27 -3.50 2.40 -8.76
CA SER A 27 -2.96 1.33 -7.93
C SER A 27 -2.76 0.00 -8.65
N ILE A 28 -3.45 -0.31 -9.75
CA ILE A 28 -3.06 -1.49 -10.54
C ILE A 28 -1.69 -1.29 -11.19
N VAL A 29 -1.42 -0.09 -11.71
CA VAL A 29 -0.15 0.21 -12.38
C VAL A 29 0.99 0.35 -11.39
N ARG A 30 0.77 1.05 -10.27
CA ARG A 30 1.80 1.37 -9.27
C ARG A 30 2.00 0.26 -8.23
N PHE A 31 0.97 -0.53 -7.94
CA PHE A 31 1.00 -1.61 -6.93
C PHE A 31 0.53 -2.92 -7.60
N PRO A 32 1.35 -3.52 -8.47
CA PRO A 32 0.91 -4.60 -9.35
C PRO A 32 0.66 -5.92 -8.61
N TYR A 33 1.23 -6.10 -7.42
CA TYR A 33 1.19 -7.36 -6.67
C TYR A 33 -0.04 -7.46 -5.78
N SER A 34 -0.72 -8.61 -5.81
CA SER A 34 -1.74 -8.97 -4.82
C SER A 34 -1.10 -9.77 -3.69
N PHE A 35 -1.77 -9.85 -2.54
CA PHE A 35 -1.32 -10.66 -1.42
C PHE A 35 -1.09 -12.14 -1.81
N ASP A 36 -2.00 -12.74 -2.57
CA ASP A 36 -1.87 -14.13 -3.02
C ASP A 36 -0.62 -14.34 -3.91
N LYS A 37 -0.29 -13.36 -4.76
CA LYS A 37 0.93 -13.40 -5.58
C LYS A 37 2.18 -13.31 -4.71
N LEU A 38 2.17 -12.49 -3.66
CA LEU A 38 3.27 -12.41 -2.70
C LEU A 38 3.42 -13.72 -1.91
N GLN A 39 2.33 -14.39 -1.55
CA GLN A 39 2.40 -15.71 -0.92
C GLN A 39 2.98 -16.77 -1.85
N VAL A 40 2.63 -16.75 -3.14
CA VAL A 40 3.22 -17.66 -4.13
C VAL A 40 4.71 -17.36 -4.33
N LEU A 41 5.11 -16.08 -4.33
CA LEU A 41 6.53 -15.67 -4.35
C LEU A 41 7.28 -16.05 -3.07
N SER A 42 6.60 -16.10 -1.93
CA SER A 42 7.16 -16.60 -0.68
C SER A 42 7.45 -18.12 -0.76
N ASN A 43 6.56 -18.86 -1.41
CA ASN A 43 6.63 -20.33 -1.47
C ASN A 43 7.46 -20.88 -2.65
N LYS A 44 7.74 -20.06 -3.66
CA LYS A 44 8.66 -20.41 -4.75
C LYS A 44 9.92 -19.59 -4.55
N ASN A 45 11.10 -20.21 -4.66
CA ASN A 45 12.37 -19.47 -4.66
C ASN A 45 12.24 -18.23 -5.55
N PHE A 46 12.57 -17.06 -5.03
CA PHE A 46 12.49 -15.81 -5.79
C PHE A 46 13.50 -15.91 -6.94
N GLU A 47 13.05 -16.31 -8.12
CA GLU A 47 13.81 -16.16 -9.36
C GLU A 47 13.84 -14.67 -9.70
N SER A 48 14.64 -13.89 -8.97
CA SER A 48 14.80 -12.46 -9.26
C SER A 48 16.18 -12.18 -9.85
N VAL A 49 16.15 -11.81 -11.14
CA VAL A 49 16.94 -10.73 -11.78
C VAL A 49 18.48 -10.87 -11.84
N SER A 50 19.12 -11.79 -11.10
CA SER A 50 20.59 -11.88 -11.03
C SER A 50 21.17 -13.29 -11.20
N ASN A 51 20.61 -14.19 -12.02
CA ASN A 51 21.18 -15.53 -12.32
C ASN A 51 21.50 -16.45 -11.10
N SER A 52 21.21 -16.02 -9.88
CA SER A 52 21.39 -16.74 -8.63
C SER A 52 20.03 -16.99 -7.99
N MET A 53 19.81 -18.22 -7.56
CA MET A 53 18.57 -18.67 -6.94
C MET A 53 18.49 -18.13 -5.53
N LEU A 54 17.61 -17.16 -5.28
CA LEU A 54 17.37 -16.62 -3.93
C LEU A 54 16.39 -17.52 -3.19
N THR A 55 16.78 -17.99 -2.00
CA THR A 55 15.92 -18.77 -1.11
C THR A 55 15.31 -17.86 -0.06
N LEU A 56 14.03 -18.11 0.26
CA LEU A 56 13.36 -17.41 1.36
C LEU A 56 13.83 -17.98 2.69
N VAL A 57 14.25 -17.09 3.58
CA VAL A 57 14.73 -17.42 4.93
C VAL A 57 13.62 -17.15 5.94
N ASP A 58 13.07 -15.94 5.93
CA ASP A 58 11.99 -15.52 6.84
C ASP A 58 11.09 -14.49 6.16
N CYS A 59 9.86 -14.36 6.64
CA CYS A 59 8.89 -13.38 6.19
C CYS A 59 8.10 -12.85 7.38
N LYS A 60 8.05 -11.52 7.52
CA LYS A 60 7.28 -10.86 8.58
C LYS A 60 6.39 -9.78 7.99
N SER A 61 5.15 -9.72 8.47
CA SER A 61 4.22 -8.65 8.15
C SER A 61 4.02 -7.77 9.36
N THR A 62 3.78 -6.48 9.13
CA THR A 62 3.32 -5.59 10.20
C THR A 62 1.97 -6.00 10.74
N GLU A 63 1.63 -5.54 11.94
CA GLU A 63 0.34 -5.85 12.59
C GLU A 63 -0.85 -5.43 11.71
N SER A 64 -0.74 -4.26 11.07
CA SER A 64 -1.78 -3.74 10.17
C SER A 64 -1.77 -4.36 8.76
N LYS A 65 -0.81 -5.26 8.48
CA LYS A 65 -0.56 -5.87 7.16
C LYS A 65 -0.35 -4.82 6.06
N SER A 66 0.13 -3.65 6.44
CA SER A 66 0.47 -2.53 5.58
C SER A 66 1.79 -2.73 4.87
N SER A 67 2.65 -3.59 5.40
CA SER A 67 3.91 -3.97 4.80
C SER A 67 4.29 -5.41 5.15
N ILE A 68 5.07 -6.02 4.26
CA ILE A 68 5.57 -7.39 4.40
C ILE A 68 7.03 -7.39 4.00
N ASP A 69 7.91 -7.78 4.91
CA ASP A 69 9.34 -7.88 4.71
C ASP A 69 9.73 -9.35 4.49
N PHE A 70 10.50 -9.58 3.43
CA PHE A 70 11.02 -10.87 3.03
C PHE A 70 12.53 -10.87 3.18
N LEU A 71 13.06 -11.79 3.98
CA LEU A 71 14.49 -12.06 4.10
C LEU A 71 14.87 -13.17 3.13
N LEU A 72 15.78 -12.86 2.22
CA LEU A 72 16.24 -13.74 1.17
C LEU A 72 17.74 -14.00 1.33
N THR A 73 18.23 -15.13 0.83
CA THR A 73 19.67 -15.39 0.75
C THR A 73 20.05 -16.07 -0.56
N ASP A 74 21.25 -15.77 -1.05
CA ASP A 74 21.91 -16.51 -2.14
C ASP A 74 22.88 -17.59 -1.60
N GLY A 75 22.90 -17.82 -0.29
CA GLY A 75 23.84 -18.69 0.42
C GLY A 75 25.18 -18.03 0.77
N LYS A 76 25.44 -16.81 0.32
CA LYS A 76 26.65 -16.03 0.65
C LYS A 76 26.31 -14.78 1.47
N GLN A 77 25.22 -14.11 1.12
CA GLN A 77 24.75 -12.90 1.78
C GLN A 77 23.23 -12.91 1.94
N TYR A 78 22.73 -12.04 2.81
CA TYR A 78 21.31 -11.82 2.98
C TYR A 78 20.86 -10.58 2.20
N TYR A 79 19.59 -10.61 1.83
CA TYR A 79 18.91 -9.54 1.14
C TYR A 79 17.53 -9.33 1.75
N ILE A 80 17.05 -8.10 1.66
CA ILE A 80 15.70 -7.75 2.06
C ILE A 80 14.91 -7.21 0.86
N ILE A 81 13.65 -7.65 0.79
CA ILE A 81 12.63 -7.07 -0.06
C ILE A 81 11.44 -6.70 0.81
N THR A 82 10.97 -5.47 0.68
CA THR A 82 9.79 -4.96 1.40
C THR A 82 8.65 -4.76 0.41
N ALA A 83 7.52 -5.40 0.65
CA ALA A 83 6.27 -5.16 -0.06
C ALA A 83 5.43 -4.14 0.73
N LYS A 84 5.15 -2.97 0.16
CA LYS A 84 4.33 -1.92 0.80
C LYS A 84 2.94 -1.89 0.20
N ARG A 85 1.91 -1.91 1.05
CA ARG A 85 0.52 -1.90 0.63
C ARG A 85 0.07 -0.51 0.21
N PHE A 86 -0.78 -0.46 -0.80
CA PHE A 86 -1.60 0.70 -1.09
C PHE A 86 -2.66 0.89 0.02
N PHE A 87 -2.88 2.13 0.46
CA PHE A 87 -3.76 2.38 1.61
C PHE A 87 -5.24 2.03 1.35
N ILE A 88 -5.70 2.08 0.10
CA ILE A 88 -7.12 1.85 -0.27
C ILE A 88 -7.41 0.39 -0.64
N TRP A 89 -6.48 -0.29 -1.33
CA TRP A 89 -6.69 -1.63 -1.85
C TRP A 89 -5.62 -2.60 -1.40
N ASN A 90 -5.96 -3.89 -1.44
CA ASN A 90 -5.08 -4.98 -1.04
C ASN A 90 -4.05 -5.30 -2.14
N ARG A 91 -3.26 -4.29 -2.51
CA ARG A 91 -2.28 -4.26 -3.57
C ARG A 91 -0.96 -3.76 -3.02
N TYR A 92 0.14 -4.32 -3.48
CA TYR A 92 1.46 -4.09 -2.93
C TYR A 92 2.43 -3.66 -4.04
N ASP A 93 3.36 -2.81 -3.66
CA ASP A 93 4.53 -2.46 -4.45
C ASP A 93 5.76 -3.07 -3.79
N LEU A 94 6.59 -3.74 -4.58
CA LEU A 94 7.78 -4.42 -4.12
C LEU A 94 8.97 -3.46 -4.22
N SER A 95 9.66 -3.24 -3.10
CA SER A 95 10.92 -2.50 -3.11
C SER A 95 11.96 -3.23 -3.95
N GLN A 96 13.02 -2.51 -4.30
CA GLN A 96 14.21 -3.14 -4.87
C GLN A 96 14.83 -4.10 -3.85
N LEU A 97 15.46 -5.17 -4.36
CA LEU A 97 16.28 -6.07 -3.59
C LEU A 97 17.48 -5.29 -3.04
N MET A 98 17.61 -5.23 -1.72
CA MET A 98 18.71 -4.54 -1.06
C MET A 98 19.56 -5.56 -0.28
N PRO A 99 20.89 -5.46 -0.30
CA PRO A 99 21.73 -6.27 0.57
C PRO A 99 21.42 -5.91 2.03
N PHE A 100 21.32 -6.92 2.88
CA PHE A 100 20.97 -6.77 4.28
C PHE A 100 21.96 -7.60 5.08
N SER A 101 22.68 -6.99 6.01
CA SER A 101 23.68 -7.69 6.81
C SER A 101 23.22 -7.78 8.26
N GLU A 102 23.77 -8.75 8.98
CA GLU A 102 23.53 -8.89 10.41
C GLU A 102 23.85 -7.57 11.14
N GLU A 103 23.02 -7.25 12.14
CA GLU A 103 23.08 -6.01 12.94
C GLU A 103 22.76 -4.70 12.20
N THR A 104 22.47 -4.74 10.89
CA THR A 104 21.94 -3.56 10.21
C THR A 104 20.46 -3.38 10.47
N SER A 105 20.06 -2.11 10.62
CA SER A 105 18.67 -1.73 10.75
C SER A 105 18.21 -0.99 9.50
N TYR A 106 17.10 -1.42 8.93
CA TYR A 106 16.45 -0.81 7.79
C TYR A 106 15.14 -0.17 8.24
N SER A 107 15.13 1.16 8.30
CA SER A 107 13.93 1.91 8.65
C SER A 107 13.20 2.38 7.41
N TYR A 108 11.90 2.15 7.37
CA TYR A 108 11.02 2.72 6.36
C TYR A 108 9.70 3.18 6.97
N THR A 109 8.94 3.93 6.19
CA THR A 109 7.58 4.32 6.55
C THR A 109 6.62 3.71 5.55
N ASP A 110 5.57 3.07 6.06
CA ASP A 110 4.42 2.66 5.28
C ASP A 110 3.22 3.59 5.56
N CYS A 111 2.02 3.18 5.14
CA CYS A 111 0.84 4.01 5.24
C CYS A 111 0.45 4.37 6.69
N PHE A 112 0.70 3.47 7.65
CA PHE A 112 0.17 3.58 9.01
C PHE A 112 1.22 3.47 10.11
N THR A 113 2.42 3.03 9.76
CA THR A 113 3.49 2.76 10.70
C THR A 113 4.83 3.14 10.10
N LYS A 114 5.71 3.63 10.98
CA LYS A 114 7.14 3.63 10.73
C LYS A 114 7.67 2.31 11.23
N VAL A 115 8.32 1.57 10.35
CA VAL A 115 8.80 0.21 10.60
C VAL A 115 10.31 0.26 10.61
N ASN A 116 10.91 -0.29 11.65
CA ASN A 116 12.33 -0.57 11.68
C ASN A 116 12.54 -2.08 11.65
N VAL A 117 13.20 -2.55 10.59
CA VAL A 117 13.51 -3.96 10.39
C VAL A 117 14.94 -4.20 10.84
N VAL A 118 15.13 -5.19 11.70
CA VAL A 118 16.44 -5.61 12.17
C VAL A 118 16.62 -7.08 11.85
N GLN A 119 17.77 -7.41 11.25
CA GLN A 119 18.16 -8.80 11.07
C GLN A 119 18.78 -9.34 12.37
N SER A 120 18.24 -10.45 12.87
CA SER A 120 18.81 -11.19 13.99
C SER A 120 19.11 -12.63 13.54
N GLY A 121 20.28 -12.83 12.92
CA GLY A 121 20.63 -14.09 12.28
C GLY A 121 19.68 -14.43 11.13
N ASN A 122 18.94 -15.55 11.27
CA ASN A 122 18.00 -16.04 10.25
C ASN A 122 16.57 -15.51 10.44
N THR A 123 16.33 -14.59 11.37
CA THR A 123 14.99 -14.06 11.63
C THR A 123 14.92 -12.54 11.45
N LEU A 124 13.75 -12.07 11.04
CA LEU A 124 13.41 -10.65 10.97
C LEU A 124 12.69 -10.22 12.25
N CYS A 125 13.20 -9.15 12.85
CA CYS A 125 12.55 -8.44 13.95
C CYS A 125 11.99 -7.12 13.43
N LEU A 126 10.69 -6.89 13.63
CA LEU A 126 10.00 -5.66 13.26
C LEU A 126 9.74 -4.83 14.51
N TYR A 127 10.11 -3.56 14.48
CA TYR A 127 9.73 -2.56 15.46
C TYR A 127 8.82 -1.54 14.79
N GLU A 128 7.56 -1.51 15.23
CA GLU A 128 6.52 -0.66 14.64
C GLU A 128 6.24 0.54 15.54
N GLU A 129 6.27 1.72 14.94
CA GLU A 129 5.89 2.97 15.59
C GLU A 129 4.70 3.57 14.83
N GLY A 130 3.61 3.88 15.53
CA GLY A 130 2.39 4.39 14.91
C GLY A 130 2.64 5.70 14.16
N TYR A 131 2.35 5.73 12.87
CA TYR A 131 2.59 6.89 12.01
C TYR A 131 1.55 6.97 10.89
N VAL A 132 0.62 7.93 10.97
CA VAL A 132 -0.35 8.13 9.90
C VAL A 132 0.22 9.10 8.88
N GLN A 133 0.41 8.65 7.64
CA GLN A 133 0.89 9.52 6.58
C GLN A 133 -0.12 10.65 6.29
N PRO A 134 0.33 11.93 6.20
CA PRO A 134 -0.56 13.08 6.11
C PRO A 134 -1.47 13.07 4.87
N TYR A 135 -1.02 12.45 3.77
CA TYR A 135 -1.84 12.32 2.56
C TYR A 135 -3.10 11.46 2.77
N ILE A 136 -3.09 10.52 3.72
CA ILE A 136 -4.27 9.70 4.06
C ILE A 136 -5.33 10.59 4.69
N LEU A 137 -4.91 11.46 5.60
CA LEU A 137 -5.79 12.44 6.22
C LEU A 137 -6.34 13.44 5.18
N SER A 138 -5.48 13.91 4.27
CA SER A 138 -5.91 14.77 3.16
C SER A 138 -6.93 14.09 2.25
N PHE A 139 -6.76 12.79 1.96
CA PHE A 139 -7.72 12.01 1.17
C PHE A 139 -9.06 11.86 1.88
N LEU A 140 -9.05 11.51 3.18
CA LEU A 140 -10.28 11.41 3.97
C LEU A 140 -11.01 12.75 4.04
N PHE A 141 -10.28 13.85 4.22
CA PHE A 141 -10.86 15.20 4.20
C PHE A 141 -11.50 15.52 2.85
N LEU A 142 -10.82 15.21 1.74
CA LEU A 142 -11.39 15.34 0.39
C LEU A 142 -12.69 14.53 0.24
N CYS A 143 -12.74 13.30 0.74
CA CYS A 143 -13.96 12.49 0.73
C CYS A 143 -15.09 13.15 1.52
N VAL A 144 -14.82 13.69 2.71
CA VAL A 144 -15.82 14.39 3.52
C VAL A 144 -16.34 15.63 2.81
N VAL A 145 -15.46 16.47 2.27
CA VAL A 145 -15.84 17.69 1.52
C VAL A 145 -16.69 17.34 0.31
N LEU A 146 -16.33 16.29 -0.44
CA LEU A 146 -17.12 15.80 -1.56
C LEU A 146 -18.51 15.33 -1.11
N MET A 147 -18.58 14.55 -0.03
CA MET A 147 -19.86 14.08 0.52
C MET A 147 -20.72 15.24 1.00
N LEU A 148 -20.17 16.21 1.73
CA LEU A 148 -20.88 17.40 2.18
C LEU A 148 -21.37 18.25 1.01
N ASN A 149 -20.58 18.43 -0.05
CA ASN A 149 -21.04 19.14 -1.25
C ASN A 149 -22.20 18.41 -1.95
N ILE A 150 -22.23 17.08 -1.92
CA ILE A 150 -23.33 16.28 -2.48
C ILE A 150 -24.57 16.32 -1.58
N LEU A 151 -24.39 16.30 -0.26
CA LEU A 151 -25.47 16.28 0.74
C LEU A 151 -26.05 17.67 1.02
N GLY A 152 -25.23 18.72 1.05
CA GLY A 152 -25.62 20.11 1.34
C GLY A 152 -26.41 20.79 0.23
N ASP A 153 -26.30 20.31 -1.03
CA ASP A 153 -27.12 20.79 -2.15
C ASP A 153 -28.60 20.29 -2.06
N LYS A 154 -28.96 19.56 -0.98
CA LYS A 154 -30.33 19.12 -0.68
C LYS A 154 -31.11 20.05 0.25
N SER A 155 -30.47 21.00 0.94
CA SER A 155 -31.09 21.69 2.10
C SER A 155 -31.51 23.15 1.90
N THR A 156 -31.42 23.74 0.71
CA THR A 156 -32.05 25.04 0.42
C THR A 156 -33.37 24.85 -0.34
N PRO A 157 -34.53 24.96 0.34
CA PRO A 157 -35.73 25.39 -0.33
C PRO A 157 -35.51 26.86 -0.71
N GLU A 158 -35.53 27.14 -2.01
CA GLU A 158 -35.65 28.51 -2.52
C GLU A 158 -37.04 29.01 -2.08
N GLU A 159 -37.07 30.02 -1.20
CA GLU A 159 -38.23 30.91 -1.00
C GLU A 159 -38.34 31.89 -2.17
#